data_AF-A0A7J6X0L8-F1
#
_entry.id   AF-A0A7J6X0L8-F1
#
_cell.length_a   1.000
_cell.length_b   1.000
_cell.length_c   1.000
_cell.angle_alpha   90.00
_cell.angle_beta   90.00
_cell.angle_gamma   90.00
#
_symmetry.space_group_name_H-M   'P 1'
#
loop_
_entity.id
_entity.type
_entity.pdbx_description
1 polymer ?
#
loop_
_entity_poly.entity_id
_entity_poly.type
_entity_poly.pdbx_seq_one_letter_code
_entity_poly.pdbx_strand_id
1 'polypeptide(L)'
;MFAAVCARHRLHRIRAQFCEDIKNPEQSCWPSLKTLFLLRFWFVVFPCSDYRHVVTTPSILLICEYLMRCPITTGRDTVIGSFLCSMVLSVARQSQKFYPEAVIFLRTLLMSALETESKLLQHSQFYYLSELKMLNPWLRLHSCVSEVQPLDFPIVMNIPESSPFFNSDSFRASVLMSVCQTLRGFVDTYEGYNSFPEIFLPVSTLLREVARQEYVSGALQDTIKDVSELIERKADEYHMLRQPLQMRKQKPMPIKLLNPKFEENFVKGRDYDPDRERAEGKKLKKEYNRERKGAARELRKDNQFLFALKERDRALREEERTEKYGKARAFLQEQEHAFKSGQLGKGRKRRR
;
A
#
# COMPACT_ATOMS: atom_id res chain seq x y z
N MET A 1 20.64 -17.39 -14.92
CA MET A 1 19.24 -17.78 -15.21
C MET A 1 19.04 -19.29 -15.41
N PHE A 2 19.89 -19.98 -16.20
CA PHE A 2 19.70 -21.42 -16.49
C PHE A 2 19.62 -22.30 -15.23
N ALA A 3 20.50 -22.09 -14.23
CA ALA A 3 20.48 -22.83 -12.97
C ALA A 3 19.14 -22.75 -12.21
N ALA A 4 18.50 -21.57 -12.20
CA ALA A 4 17.21 -21.39 -11.54
C ALA A 4 16.07 -22.11 -12.29
N VAL A 5 16.11 -22.14 -13.62
CA VAL A 5 15.16 -22.89 -14.46
C VAL A 5 15.31 -24.40 -14.22
N CYS A 6 16.54 -24.91 -14.20
CA CYS A 6 16.82 -26.31 -13.89
C CYS A 6 16.37 -26.68 -12.48
N ALA A 7 16.65 -25.85 -11.48
CA ALA A 7 16.22 -26.06 -10.10
C ALA A 7 14.69 -26.11 -9.99
N ARG A 8 14.00 -25.18 -10.66
CA ARG A 8 12.53 -25.17 -10.69
C ARG A 8 11.96 -26.41 -11.38
N HIS A 9 12.50 -26.82 -12.52
CA HIS A 9 12.06 -28.05 -13.18
C HIS A 9 12.29 -29.29 -12.27
N ARG A 10 13.42 -29.32 -11.55
CA ARG A 10 13.73 -30.39 -10.61
C ARG A 10 12.75 -30.40 -9.42
N LEU A 11 12.41 -29.24 -8.86
CA LEU A 11 11.39 -29.09 -7.81
C LEU A 11 10.02 -29.62 -8.27
N HIS A 12 9.60 -29.28 -9.49
CA HIS A 12 8.35 -29.80 -10.04
C HIS A 12 8.35 -31.32 -10.16
N ARG A 13 9.46 -31.93 -10.60
CA ARG A 13 9.59 -33.40 -10.65
C ARG A 13 9.55 -34.03 -9.27
N ILE A 14 10.29 -33.48 -8.30
CA ILE A 14 10.31 -33.97 -6.92
C ILE A 14 8.91 -33.93 -6.32
N ARG A 15 8.19 -32.82 -6.50
CA ARG A 15 6.82 -32.68 -6.01
C ARG A 15 5.85 -33.66 -6.67
N ALA A 16 5.98 -33.88 -7.99
CA ALA A 16 5.14 -34.84 -8.70
C ALA A 16 5.36 -36.27 -8.19
N GLN A 17 6.63 -36.67 -7.98
CA GLN A 17 6.97 -37.96 -7.37
C GLN A 17 6.35 -38.08 -5.97
N PHE A 18 6.56 -37.07 -5.13
CA PHE A 18 5.99 -37.03 -3.80
C PHE A 18 4.45 -37.18 -3.79
N CYS A 19 3.75 -36.55 -4.72
CA CYS A 19 2.30 -36.67 -4.84
C CYS A 19 1.84 -38.07 -5.27
N GLU A 20 2.65 -38.83 -5.99
CA GLU A 20 2.38 -40.25 -6.27
C GLU A 20 2.71 -41.12 -5.05
N ASP A 21 3.83 -40.85 -4.37
CA ASP A 21 4.26 -41.60 -3.18
C ASP A 21 3.21 -41.52 -2.06
N ILE A 22 2.62 -40.34 -1.83
CA ILE A 22 1.55 -40.16 -0.82
C ILE A 22 0.31 -41.02 -1.10
N LYS A 23 0.02 -41.36 -2.36
CA LYS A 23 -1.13 -42.22 -2.69
C LYS A 23 -0.89 -43.67 -2.28
N ASN A 24 0.38 -44.06 -2.14
CA ASN A 24 0.78 -45.42 -1.82
C ASN A 24 1.22 -45.49 -0.34
N PRO A 25 0.38 -45.99 0.58
CA PRO A 25 0.71 -46.00 2.01
C PRO A 25 1.87 -46.93 2.38
N GLU A 26 2.28 -47.81 1.48
CA GLU A 26 3.39 -48.77 1.70
C GLU A 26 4.78 -48.16 1.45
N GLN A 27 4.87 -47.00 0.79
CA GLN A 27 6.15 -46.35 0.49
C GLN A 27 6.42 -45.19 1.45
N SER A 28 7.67 -45.07 1.90
CA SER A 28 8.10 -43.92 2.69
C SER A 28 7.96 -42.64 1.86
N CYS A 29 7.12 -41.73 2.34
CA CYS A 29 6.83 -40.45 1.68
C CYS A 29 7.94 -39.41 1.90
N TRP A 30 8.99 -39.74 2.67
CA TRP A 30 10.04 -38.82 3.07
C TRP A 30 11.09 -38.61 1.96
N PRO A 31 11.70 -37.41 1.87
CA PRO A 31 12.66 -37.11 0.82
C PRO A 31 13.95 -37.91 0.97
N SER A 32 14.47 -38.40 -0.16
CA SER A 32 15.77 -39.07 -0.22
C SER A 32 16.92 -38.14 0.23
N LEU A 33 18.02 -38.73 0.71
CA LEU A 33 19.24 -38.01 1.09
C LEU A 33 19.75 -37.09 -0.05
N LYS A 34 19.66 -37.54 -1.31
CA LYS A 34 20.04 -36.71 -2.48
C LYS A 34 19.17 -35.46 -2.59
N THR A 35 17.87 -35.59 -2.33
CA THR A 35 16.91 -34.49 -2.36
C THR A 35 17.18 -33.49 -1.23
N LEU A 36 17.48 -33.99 -0.03
CA LEU A 36 17.79 -33.15 1.14
C LEU A 36 19.04 -32.30 0.92
N PHE A 37 20.13 -32.91 0.43
CA PHE A 37 21.34 -32.15 0.10
C PHE A 37 21.12 -31.14 -1.02
N LEU A 38 20.30 -31.48 -2.01
CA LEU A 38 19.94 -30.56 -3.08
C LEU A 38 19.16 -29.35 -2.57
N LEU A 39 18.19 -29.56 -1.67
CA LEU A 39 17.44 -28.49 -1.00
C LEU A 39 18.37 -27.60 -0.17
N ARG A 40 19.25 -28.21 0.63
CA ARG A 40 20.26 -27.49 1.41
C ARG A 40 21.16 -26.63 0.52
N PHE A 41 21.61 -27.19 -0.61
CA PHE A 41 22.43 -26.49 -1.60
C PHE A 41 21.69 -25.27 -2.18
N TRP A 42 20.41 -25.41 -2.54
CA TRP A 42 19.62 -24.29 -3.04
C TRP A 42 19.47 -23.14 -2.05
N PHE A 43 19.33 -23.42 -0.74
CA PHE A 43 19.29 -22.37 0.28
C PHE A 43 20.63 -21.68 0.52
N VAL A 44 21.76 -22.30 0.15
CA VAL A 44 23.08 -21.65 0.21
C VAL A 44 23.35 -20.82 -1.04
N VAL A 45 22.95 -21.32 -2.21
CA VAL A 45 23.22 -20.67 -3.50
C VAL A 45 22.27 -19.50 -3.78
N PHE A 46 21.01 -19.62 -3.39
CA PHE A 46 19.99 -18.62 -3.69
C PHE A 46 19.63 -17.78 -2.45
N PRO A 47 19.32 -16.49 -2.63
CA PRO A 47 18.91 -15.64 -1.52
C PRO A 47 17.60 -16.14 -0.90
N CYS A 48 17.54 -16.12 0.43
CA CYS A 48 16.35 -16.48 1.19
C CYS A 48 15.56 -15.28 1.72
N SER A 49 16.12 -14.06 1.64
CA SER A 49 15.52 -12.83 2.17
C SER A 49 14.43 -12.24 1.26
N ASP A 50 14.49 -12.50 -0.05
CA ASP A 50 13.56 -11.93 -1.03
C ASP A 50 12.08 -12.20 -0.69
N TYR A 51 11.20 -11.25 -1.01
CA TYR A 51 9.75 -11.42 -0.82
C TYR A 51 9.23 -12.67 -1.55
N ARG A 52 9.62 -12.83 -2.82
CA ARG A 52 9.30 -13.99 -3.66
C ARG A 52 10.49 -14.33 -4.55
N HIS A 53 11.00 -15.56 -4.43
CA HIS A 53 12.09 -16.08 -5.26
C HIS A 53 11.64 -17.30 -6.06
N VAL A 54 12.17 -17.48 -7.26
CA VAL A 54 11.72 -18.52 -8.22
C VAL A 54 12.06 -19.94 -7.77
N VAL A 55 13.10 -20.11 -6.94
CA VAL A 55 13.56 -21.42 -6.44
C VAL A 55 13.30 -21.56 -4.94
N THR A 56 13.73 -20.58 -4.14
CA THR A 56 13.67 -20.65 -2.67
C THR A 56 12.23 -20.76 -2.17
N THR A 57 11.30 -19.94 -2.69
CA THR A 57 9.90 -19.98 -2.27
C THR A 57 9.26 -21.34 -2.54
N PRO A 58 9.31 -21.94 -3.75
CA PRO A 58 8.79 -23.28 -3.97
C PRO A 58 9.55 -24.37 -3.21
N SER A 59 10.86 -24.23 -2.97
CA SER A 59 11.61 -25.17 -2.11
C SER A 59 11.08 -25.20 -0.68
N ILE A 60 10.84 -24.04 -0.08
CA ILE A 60 10.29 -23.94 1.29
C ILE A 60 8.87 -24.51 1.33
N LEU A 61 8.03 -24.16 0.35
CA LEU A 61 6.67 -24.70 0.27
C LEU A 61 6.67 -26.22 0.18
N LEU A 62 7.59 -26.81 -0.61
CA LEU A 62 7.75 -28.25 -0.69
C LEU A 62 8.17 -28.85 0.66
N ILE A 63 9.08 -28.21 1.40
CA ILE A 63 9.49 -28.65 2.74
C ILE A 63 8.31 -28.58 3.73
N CYS A 64 7.54 -27.49 3.73
CA CYS A 64 6.31 -27.38 4.51
C CYS A 64 5.30 -28.48 4.14
N GLU A 65 5.19 -28.80 2.85
CA GLU A 65 4.33 -29.89 2.36
C GLU A 65 4.78 -31.26 2.90
N TYR A 66 6.08 -31.54 2.89
CA TYR A 66 6.65 -32.75 3.51
C TYR A 66 6.33 -32.81 5.02
N LEU A 67 6.61 -31.75 5.76
CA LEU A 67 6.38 -31.68 7.20
C LEU A 67 4.90 -31.87 7.58
N MET A 68 3.96 -31.46 6.70
CA MET A 68 2.53 -31.55 6.97
C MET A 68 1.88 -32.85 6.50
N ARG A 69 2.30 -33.42 5.37
CA ARG A 69 1.61 -34.56 4.75
C ARG A 69 2.25 -35.91 5.06
N CYS A 70 3.52 -35.96 5.44
CA CYS A 70 4.20 -37.24 5.69
C CYS A 70 3.85 -37.77 7.09
N PRO A 71 3.35 -39.02 7.21
CA PRO A 71 3.25 -39.68 8.50
C PRO A 71 4.63 -40.08 9.01
N ILE A 72 4.78 -40.14 10.34
CA ILE A 72 6.01 -40.56 10.99
C ILE A 72 5.88 -42.05 11.31
N THR A 73 6.56 -42.88 10.52
CA THR A 73 6.49 -44.35 10.62
C THR A 73 7.76 -44.96 11.22
N THR A 74 8.91 -44.32 11.04
CA THR A 74 10.20 -44.80 11.51
C THR A 74 10.94 -43.74 12.33
N GLY A 75 11.90 -44.17 13.17
CA GLY A 75 12.82 -43.24 13.83
C GLY A 75 13.70 -42.46 12.85
N ARG A 76 13.90 -42.96 11.62
CA ARG A 76 14.60 -42.22 10.56
C ARG A 76 13.79 -41.00 10.12
N ASP A 77 12.47 -41.13 10.03
CA ASP A 77 11.56 -40.06 9.63
C ASP A 77 11.64 -38.87 10.59
N THR A 78 11.77 -39.12 11.91
CA THR A 78 11.90 -38.05 12.92
C THR A 78 13.18 -37.24 12.73
N VAL A 79 14.28 -37.89 12.34
CA VAL A 79 15.56 -37.23 12.04
C VAL A 79 15.47 -36.42 10.76
N ILE A 80 14.85 -36.96 9.71
CA ILE A 80 14.63 -36.24 8.45
C ILE A 80 13.78 -34.99 8.71
N GLY A 81 12.68 -35.13 9.46
CA GLY A 81 11.82 -34.01 9.83
C GLY A 81 12.53 -32.96 10.69
N SER A 82 13.30 -33.39 11.70
CA SER A 82 14.12 -32.48 12.52
C SER A 82 15.16 -31.72 11.68
N PHE A 83 15.80 -32.40 10.72
CA PHE A 83 16.72 -31.77 9.78
C PHE A 83 16.03 -30.76 8.86
N LEU A 84 14.84 -31.07 8.34
CA LEU A 84 14.02 -30.13 7.57
C LEU A 84 13.64 -28.90 8.40
N CYS A 85 13.24 -29.08 9.67
CA CYS A 85 12.99 -27.96 10.58
C CYS A 85 14.24 -27.10 10.80
N SER A 86 15.43 -27.69 10.91
CA SER A 86 16.70 -26.94 11.01
C SER A 86 16.99 -26.13 9.73
N MET A 87 16.66 -26.64 8.54
CA MET A 87 16.77 -25.89 7.30
C MET A 87 15.79 -24.72 7.27
N VAL A 88 14.53 -24.96 7.64
CA VAL A 88 13.51 -23.90 7.71
C VAL A 88 13.94 -22.82 8.70
N LEU A 89 14.53 -23.18 9.84
CA LEU A 89 15.10 -22.23 10.79
C LEU A 89 16.20 -21.37 10.16
N SER A 90 17.12 -21.97 9.39
CA SER A 90 18.18 -21.21 8.71
C SER A 90 17.62 -20.17 7.72
N VAL A 91 16.53 -20.53 7.04
CA VAL A 91 15.79 -19.66 6.12
C VAL A 91 14.97 -18.61 6.88
N ALA A 92 14.35 -18.97 8.00
CA ALA A 92 13.58 -18.07 8.84
C ALA A 92 14.45 -16.97 9.45
N ARG A 93 15.68 -17.31 9.87
CA ARG A 93 16.64 -16.32 10.39
C ARG A 93 16.94 -15.21 9.37
N GLN A 94 17.04 -15.55 8.08
CA GLN A 94 17.33 -14.58 7.02
C GLN A 94 16.08 -13.85 6.50
N SER A 95 14.95 -14.55 6.43
CA SER A 95 13.71 -14.01 5.84
C SER A 95 12.81 -13.32 6.84
N GLN A 96 12.96 -13.62 8.13
CA GLN A 96 12.08 -13.19 9.23
C GLN A 96 10.61 -13.52 8.97
N LYS A 97 10.32 -14.53 8.13
CA LYS A 97 8.96 -15.01 7.82
C LYS A 97 8.57 -16.12 8.80
N PHE A 98 7.27 -16.18 9.10
CA PHE A 98 6.72 -17.20 9.98
C PHE A 98 6.37 -18.48 9.21
N TYR A 99 6.86 -19.63 9.71
CA TYR A 99 6.62 -20.97 9.16
C TYR A 99 5.91 -21.84 10.20
N PRO A 100 4.56 -21.91 10.19
CA PRO A 100 3.81 -22.65 11.20
C PRO A 100 4.04 -24.15 11.12
N GLU A 101 4.26 -24.71 9.94
CA GLU A 101 4.39 -26.17 9.73
C GLU A 101 5.59 -26.75 10.48
N ALA A 102 6.71 -26.02 10.52
CA ALA A 102 7.90 -26.44 11.26
C ALA A 102 7.67 -26.39 12.78
N VAL A 103 7.03 -25.33 13.28
CA VAL A 103 6.71 -25.19 14.72
C VAL A 103 5.71 -26.28 15.15
N ILE A 104 4.70 -26.54 14.33
CA ILE A 104 3.73 -27.61 14.56
C ILE A 104 4.44 -28.97 14.56
N PHE A 105 5.33 -29.23 13.61
CA PHE A 105 6.08 -30.49 13.56
C PHE A 105 6.95 -30.70 14.81
N LEU A 106 7.70 -29.68 15.25
CA LEU A 106 8.48 -29.75 16.48
C LEU A 106 7.59 -30.00 17.70
N ARG A 107 6.43 -29.34 17.76
CA ARG A 107 5.43 -29.61 18.79
C ARG A 107 4.93 -31.05 18.74
N THR A 108 4.63 -31.61 17.57
CA THR A 108 4.21 -33.03 17.45
C THR A 108 5.29 -33.99 17.91
N LEU A 109 6.57 -33.70 17.66
CA LEU A 109 7.67 -34.51 18.19
C LEU A 109 7.75 -34.45 19.71
N LEU A 110 7.58 -33.25 20.31
CA LEU A 110 7.53 -33.11 21.78
C LEU A 110 6.32 -33.85 22.38
N MET A 111 5.15 -33.80 21.74
CA MET A 111 3.98 -34.57 22.16
C MET A 111 4.27 -36.08 22.17
N SER A 112 5.03 -36.58 21.19
CA SER A 112 5.36 -38.01 21.10
C SER A 112 6.31 -38.51 22.19
N ALA A 113 6.99 -37.59 22.88
CA ALA A 113 7.82 -37.90 24.04
C ALA A 113 7.01 -37.97 25.35
N LEU A 114 5.75 -37.49 25.36
CA LEU A 114 4.90 -37.52 26.54
C LEU A 114 4.32 -38.93 26.80
N GLU A 115 4.20 -39.27 28.08
CA GLU A 115 3.43 -40.44 28.52
C GLU A 115 1.94 -40.07 28.55
N THR A 116 1.12 -40.96 28.00
CA THR A 116 -0.22 -40.76 27.42
C THR A 116 -1.32 -40.24 28.38
N GLU A 117 -1.02 -39.86 29.62
CA GLU A 117 -2.02 -39.51 30.64
C GLU A 117 -2.19 -38.01 30.92
N SER A 118 -1.65 -37.10 30.10
CA SER A 118 -1.90 -35.67 30.34
C SER A 118 -3.30 -35.24 29.87
N LYS A 119 -4.18 -34.98 30.84
CA LYS A 119 -5.54 -34.39 30.68
C LYS A 119 -5.58 -33.04 29.91
N LEU A 120 -4.42 -32.50 29.54
CA LEU A 120 -4.23 -31.25 28.81
C LEU A 120 -4.43 -31.38 27.29
N LEU A 121 -4.51 -32.61 26.74
CA LEU A 121 -4.67 -32.85 25.30
C LEU A 121 -6.09 -32.54 24.77
N GLN A 122 -7.08 -32.36 25.63
CA GLN A 122 -8.50 -32.23 25.23
C GLN A 122 -8.88 -30.87 24.61
N HIS A 123 -8.03 -29.83 24.72
CA HIS A 123 -8.43 -28.46 24.37
C HIS A 123 -7.74 -27.85 23.14
N SER A 124 -6.90 -28.58 22.40
CA SER A 124 -6.25 -28.01 21.21
C SER A 124 -6.70 -28.72 19.92
N GLN A 125 -7.13 -27.95 18.91
CA GLN A 125 -7.41 -28.42 17.55
C GLN A 125 -6.21 -29.16 16.91
N PHE A 126 -5.03 -29.04 17.50
CA PHE A 126 -3.77 -29.69 17.12
C PHE A 126 -3.62 -31.14 17.58
N TYR A 127 -4.49 -31.61 18.48
CA TYR A 127 -4.53 -33.02 18.90
C TYR A 127 -4.86 -33.93 17.70
N TYR A 128 -5.86 -33.55 16.90
CA TYR A 128 -6.24 -34.28 15.68
C TYR A 128 -5.11 -34.38 14.64
N LEU A 129 -4.28 -33.34 14.50
CA LEU A 129 -3.14 -33.38 13.58
C LEU A 129 -2.01 -34.30 14.08
N SER A 130 -1.92 -34.53 15.39
CA SER A 130 -0.92 -35.41 15.99
C SER A 130 -1.33 -36.88 15.85
N GLU A 131 -2.59 -37.22 16.12
CA GLU A 131 -3.12 -38.58 15.95
C GLU A 131 -3.08 -39.05 14.48
N LEU A 132 -3.34 -38.16 13.52
CA LEU A 132 -3.28 -38.49 12.09
C LEU A 132 -1.85 -38.75 11.57
N LYS A 133 -0.83 -38.26 12.27
CA LYS A 133 0.58 -38.35 11.83
C LYS A 133 1.39 -39.40 12.57
N MET A 134 1.00 -39.77 13.79
CA MET A 134 1.80 -40.62 14.66
C MET A 134 0.99 -41.81 15.15
N LEU A 135 1.33 -43.00 14.64
CA LEU A 135 0.70 -44.26 15.06
C LEU A 135 1.26 -44.79 16.38
N ASN A 136 2.51 -44.41 16.76
CA ASN A 136 3.20 -44.86 17.98
C ASN A 136 4.01 -43.71 18.64
N PRO A 137 4.19 -43.70 19.98
CA PRO A 137 5.05 -42.75 20.68
C PRO A 137 6.55 -43.11 20.48
N TRP A 138 7.14 -42.62 19.40
CA TRP A 138 8.51 -42.99 19.00
C TRP A 138 9.63 -42.40 19.86
N LEU A 139 9.40 -41.24 20.49
CA LEU A 139 10.41 -40.49 21.26
C LEU A 139 10.29 -40.69 22.78
N ARG A 140 9.50 -41.66 23.24
CA ARG A 140 9.39 -41.98 24.67
C ARG A 140 10.72 -42.54 25.19
N LEU A 141 11.27 -41.91 26.21
CA LEU A 141 12.44 -42.41 26.92
C LEU A 141 12.00 -43.50 27.89
N HIS A 142 12.68 -44.66 27.86
CA HIS A 142 12.40 -45.78 28.76
C HIS A 142 13.52 -45.96 29.82
N SER A 143 14.65 -45.28 29.63
CA SER A 143 15.81 -45.30 30.53
C SER A 143 16.51 -43.93 30.57
N CYS A 144 17.16 -43.63 31.69
CA CYS A 144 17.91 -42.39 31.88
C CYS A 144 19.25 -42.47 31.12
N VAL A 145 19.52 -41.49 30.24
CA VAL A 145 20.73 -41.46 29.41
C VAL A 145 21.65 -40.33 29.87
N SER A 146 22.83 -40.65 30.41
CA SER A 146 23.74 -39.65 30.98
C SER A 146 24.48 -38.78 29.96
N GLU A 147 24.64 -39.23 28.71
CA GLU A 147 25.37 -38.49 27.67
C GLU A 147 24.55 -38.32 26.39
N VAL A 148 24.34 -37.07 25.98
CA VAL A 148 23.67 -36.73 24.73
C VAL A 148 24.73 -36.47 23.66
N GLN A 149 24.85 -37.39 22.70
CA GLN A 149 25.74 -37.21 21.56
C GLN A 149 25.07 -36.39 20.46
N PRO A 150 25.82 -35.48 19.78
CA PRO A 150 25.28 -34.77 18.62
C PRO A 150 24.98 -35.75 17.49
N LEU A 151 23.83 -35.55 16.81
CA LEU A 151 23.42 -36.38 15.70
C LEU A 151 24.17 -36.01 14.42
N ASP A 152 25.07 -36.90 13.98
CA ASP A 152 25.67 -36.81 12.66
C ASP A 152 24.68 -37.31 11.60
N PHE A 153 23.94 -36.37 11.00
CA PHE A 153 22.93 -36.62 9.97
C PHE A 153 23.36 -37.60 8.86
N PRO A 154 24.54 -37.47 8.21
CA PRO A 154 24.93 -38.40 7.14
C PRO A 154 25.18 -39.81 7.65
N ILE A 155 25.66 -39.97 8.90
CA ILE A 155 25.92 -41.27 9.50
C ILE A 155 24.58 -41.97 9.78
N VAL A 156 23.64 -41.26 10.40
CA VAL A 156 22.30 -41.77 10.72
C VAL A 156 21.53 -42.19 9.46
N MET A 157 21.68 -41.47 8.35
CA MET A 157 21.00 -41.79 7.10
C MET A 157 21.57 -43.02 6.37
N ASN A 158 22.79 -43.45 6.69
CA ASN A 158 23.41 -44.66 6.14
C ASN A 158 23.04 -45.94 6.93
N ILE A 159 22.45 -45.79 8.12
CA ILE A 159 21.99 -46.91 8.94
C ILE A 159 20.67 -47.45 8.36
N PRO A 160 20.50 -48.78 8.27
CA PRO A 160 19.23 -49.37 7.81
C PRO A 160 18.09 -49.09 8.78
N GLU A 161 16.88 -48.88 8.23
CA GLU A 161 15.66 -48.50 8.98
C GLU A 161 15.29 -49.51 10.07
N SER A 162 15.61 -50.79 9.88
CA SER A 162 15.35 -51.87 10.84
C SER A 162 16.40 -52.01 11.96
N SER A 163 17.38 -51.11 12.03
CA SER A 163 18.41 -51.20 13.06
C SER A 163 17.86 -50.91 14.46
N PRO A 164 18.37 -51.59 15.52
CA PRO A 164 17.95 -51.32 16.90
C PRO A 164 18.41 -49.92 17.39
N PHE A 165 19.29 -49.25 16.66
CA PHE A 165 19.78 -47.91 16.96
C PHE A 165 18.63 -46.90 17.08
N PHE A 166 17.63 -46.97 16.20
CA PHE A 166 16.48 -46.06 16.22
C PHE A 166 15.54 -46.26 17.42
N ASN A 167 15.63 -47.42 18.09
CA ASN A 167 14.88 -47.73 19.29
C ASN A 167 15.68 -47.46 20.59
N SER A 168 16.94 -47.03 20.46
CA SER A 168 17.77 -46.69 21.62
C SER A 168 17.33 -45.38 22.25
N ASP A 169 17.35 -45.31 23.58
CA ASP A 169 16.99 -44.10 24.31
C ASP A 169 18.04 -42.99 24.12
N SER A 170 19.30 -43.33 23.84
CA SER A 170 20.35 -42.36 23.50
C SER A 170 20.05 -41.62 22.20
N PHE A 171 19.55 -42.34 21.19
CA PHE A 171 19.06 -41.74 19.95
C PHE A 171 17.87 -40.80 20.22
N ARG A 172 16.86 -41.26 20.98
CA ARG A 172 15.70 -40.43 21.34
C ARG A 172 16.10 -39.15 22.06
N ALA A 173 17.00 -39.24 23.05
CA ALA A 173 17.52 -38.10 23.79
C ALA A 173 18.26 -37.10 22.87
N SER A 174 19.05 -37.61 21.91
CA SER A 174 19.75 -36.76 20.93
C SER A 174 18.79 -36.04 19.97
N VAL A 175 17.71 -36.70 19.53
CA VAL A 175 16.67 -36.07 18.70
C VAL A 175 15.94 -34.99 19.50
N LEU A 176 15.58 -35.27 20.74
CA LEU A 176 14.93 -34.31 21.63
C LEU A 176 15.81 -33.08 21.89
N MET A 177 17.11 -33.28 22.11
CA MET A 177 18.07 -32.18 22.22
C MET A 177 18.10 -31.31 20.96
N SER A 178 18.16 -31.93 19.77
CA SER A 178 18.10 -31.20 18.50
C SER A 178 16.78 -30.44 18.32
N VAL A 179 15.65 -31.03 18.74
CA VAL A 179 14.34 -30.37 18.72
C VAL A 179 14.32 -29.16 19.65
N CYS A 180 14.87 -29.27 20.86
CA CYS A 180 14.94 -28.16 21.80
C CYS A 180 15.86 -27.03 21.29
N GLN A 181 17.01 -27.37 20.71
CA GLN A 181 17.93 -26.40 20.11
C GLN A 181 17.33 -25.68 18.90
N THR A 182 16.66 -26.42 18.00
CA THR A 182 15.96 -25.81 16.86
C THR A 182 14.80 -24.94 17.32
N LEU A 183 14.06 -25.35 18.35
CA LEU A 183 12.98 -24.57 18.94
C LEU A 183 13.50 -23.28 19.57
N ARG A 184 14.59 -23.34 20.34
CA ARG A 184 15.28 -22.15 20.86
C ARG A 184 15.61 -21.18 19.74
N GLY A 185 16.15 -21.69 18.63
CA GLY A 185 16.43 -20.88 17.45
C GLY A 185 15.19 -20.21 16.87
N PHE A 186 14.03 -20.88 16.85
CA PHE A 186 12.76 -20.27 16.42
C PHE A 186 12.26 -19.21 17.40
N VAL A 187 12.39 -19.44 18.70
CA VAL A 187 12.05 -18.47 19.76
C VAL A 187 12.88 -17.19 19.62
N ASP A 188 14.17 -17.32 19.34
CA ASP A 188 15.05 -16.17 19.11
C ASP A 188 14.73 -15.45 17.79
N THR A 189 14.38 -16.21 16.74
CA THR A 189 14.05 -15.62 15.43
C THR A 189 12.72 -14.87 15.45
N TYR A 190 11.74 -15.37 16.20
CA TYR A 190 10.38 -14.81 16.21
C TYR A 190 10.11 -13.87 17.38
N GLU A 191 11.16 -13.34 18.02
CA GLU A 191 11.02 -12.39 19.11
C GLU A 191 10.09 -11.23 18.71
N GLY A 192 10.32 -10.56 17.58
CA GLY A 192 9.54 -9.38 17.16
C GLY A 192 8.05 -9.59 16.80
N TYR A 193 7.47 -10.77 16.98
CA TYR A 193 6.06 -11.04 16.62
C TYR A 193 5.09 -10.70 17.77
N ASN A 194 4.08 -9.88 17.49
CA ASN A 194 3.01 -9.57 18.45
C ASN A 194 2.20 -10.81 18.91
N SER A 195 2.19 -11.88 18.11
CA SER A 195 1.53 -13.14 18.40
C SER A 195 2.44 -14.17 19.10
N PHE A 196 3.62 -13.76 19.56
CA PHE A 196 4.59 -14.64 20.22
C PHE A 196 3.99 -15.46 21.38
N PRO A 197 3.24 -14.87 22.33
CA PRO A 197 2.67 -15.64 23.45
C PRO A 197 1.74 -16.76 22.99
N GLU A 198 0.88 -16.48 22.01
CA GLU A 198 -0.12 -17.46 21.52
C GLU A 198 0.53 -18.65 20.81
N ILE A 199 1.70 -18.44 20.20
CA ILE A 199 2.43 -19.46 19.45
C ILE A 199 3.25 -20.35 20.40
N PHE A 200 3.97 -19.75 21.34
CA PHE A 200 4.99 -20.44 22.13
C PHE A 200 4.56 -20.83 23.55
N LEU A 201 3.58 -20.18 24.17
CA LEU A 201 3.07 -20.60 25.49
C LEU A 201 2.54 -22.05 25.49
N PRO A 202 1.80 -22.52 24.48
CA PRO A 202 1.42 -23.93 24.41
C PRO A 202 2.60 -24.88 24.27
N VAL A 203 3.77 -24.38 23.84
CA VAL A 203 4.98 -25.19 23.72
C VAL A 203 5.77 -25.18 25.03
N SER A 204 5.82 -24.05 25.76
CA SER A 204 6.46 -24.02 27.09
C SER A 204 5.76 -24.94 28.08
N THR A 205 4.43 -25.04 28.04
CA THR A 205 3.69 -26.00 28.87
C THR A 205 4.09 -27.43 28.57
N LEU A 206 4.24 -27.78 27.29
CA LEU A 206 4.66 -29.11 26.86
C LEU A 206 6.11 -29.42 27.25
N LEU A 207 7.01 -28.44 27.08
CA LEU A 207 8.40 -28.58 27.51
C LEU A 207 8.49 -28.83 29.02
N ARG A 208 7.67 -28.14 29.82
CA ARG A 208 7.62 -28.34 31.26
C ARG A 208 7.09 -29.73 31.64
N GLU A 209 6.11 -30.25 30.91
CA GLU A 209 5.62 -31.62 31.10
C GLU A 209 6.69 -32.66 30.75
N VAL A 210 7.42 -32.48 29.64
CA VAL A 210 8.54 -33.34 29.28
C VAL A 210 9.64 -33.28 30.35
N ALA A 211 9.98 -32.10 30.86
CA ALA A 211 10.99 -31.93 31.91
C ALA A 211 10.61 -32.57 33.26
N ARG A 212 9.32 -32.84 33.50
CA ARG A 212 8.84 -33.52 34.71
C ARG A 212 9.02 -35.04 34.67
N GLN A 213 9.30 -35.62 33.51
CA GLN A 213 9.52 -37.06 33.39
C GLN A 213 10.83 -37.49 34.06
N GLU A 214 10.79 -38.63 34.73
CA GLU A 214 11.92 -39.16 35.53
C GLU A 214 13.13 -39.60 34.66
N TYR A 215 12.90 -39.88 33.38
CA TYR A 215 13.91 -40.40 32.46
C TYR A 215 14.71 -39.34 31.70
N VAL A 216 14.38 -38.04 31.88
CA VAL A 216 15.08 -36.92 31.22
C VAL A 216 16.31 -36.54 32.06
N SER A 217 17.50 -36.86 31.54
CA SER A 217 18.77 -36.59 32.22
C SER A 217 19.17 -35.11 32.22
N GLY A 218 20.07 -34.75 33.14
CA GLY A 218 20.40 -33.37 33.53
C GLY A 218 20.63 -32.39 32.37
N ALA A 219 21.57 -32.66 31.46
CA ALA A 219 21.88 -31.73 30.36
C ALA A 219 20.66 -31.47 29.45
N LEU A 220 19.85 -32.49 29.16
CA LEU A 220 18.61 -32.34 28.40
C LEU A 220 17.56 -31.57 29.22
N GLN A 221 17.43 -31.89 30.50
CA GLN A 221 16.50 -31.21 31.40
C GLN A 221 16.83 -29.71 31.54
N ASP A 222 18.10 -29.35 31.67
CA ASP A 222 18.57 -27.97 31.78
C ASP A 222 18.24 -27.19 30.49
N THR A 223 18.53 -27.77 29.32
CA THR A 223 18.17 -27.12 28.05
C THR A 223 16.66 -26.93 27.87
N ILE A 224 15.85 -27.89 28.32
CA ILE A 224 14.40 -27.79 28.26
C ILE A 224 13.91 -26.68 29.21
N LYS A 225 14.43 -26.65 30.44
CA LYS A 225 14.13 -25.59 31.44
C LYS A 225 14.51 -24.23 30.90
N ASP A 226 15.73 -24.06 30.40
CA ASP A 226 16.23 -22.81 29.81
C ASP A 226 15.31 -22.30 28.71
N VAL A 227 14.88 -23.17 27.79
CA VAL A 227 14.00 -22.79 26.68
C VAL A 227 12.59 -22.47 27.18
N SER A 228 12.07 -23.21 28.16
CA SER A 228 10.76 -22.92 28.76
C SER A 228 10.74 -21.57 29.48
N GLU A 229 11.77 -21.27 30.26
CA GLU A 229 11.92 -20.00 30.97
C GLU A 229 12.12 -18.84 30.00
N LEU A 230 12.90 -19.03 28.93
CA LEU A 230 13.08 -18.03 27.88
C LEU A 230 11.75 -17.64 27.23
N ILE A 231 10.89 -18.64 26.94
CA ILE A 231 9.56 -18.41 26.36
C ILE A 231 8.67 -17.64 27.34
N GLU A 232 8.66 -18.03 28.62
CA GLU A 232 7.82 -17.39 29.64
C GLU A 232 8.21 -15.94 29.87
N ARG A 233 9.51 -15.67 30.06
CA ARG A 233 10.03 -14.30 30.23
C ARG A 233 9.61 -13.41 29.05
N LYS A 234 9.82 -13.87 27.82
CA LYS A 234 9.41 -13.14 26.61
C LYS A 234 7.89 -12.97 26.52
N ALA A 235 7.12 -14.00 26.85
CA ALA A 235 5.67 -13.92 26.80
C ALA A 235 5.12 -12.88 27.79
N ASP A 236 5.69 -12.79 28.99
CA ASP A 236 5.31 -11.81 30.00
C ASP A 236 5.63 -10.37 29.54
N GLU A 237 6.80 -10.15 28.94
CA GLU A 237 7.16 -8.87 28.32
C GLU A 237 6.14 -8.46 27.24
N TYR A 238 5.73 -9.39 26.37
CA TYR A 238 4.72 -9.13 25.35
C TYR A 238 3.33 -8.87 25.93
N HIS A 239 2.95 -9.55 27.01
CA HIS A 239 1.69 -9.28 27.69
C HIS A 239 1.65 -7.88 28.30
N MET A 240 2.75 -7.42 28.90
CA MET A 240 2.86 -6.07 29.47
C MET A 240 2.79 -4.98 28.40
N LEU A 241 3.35 -5.22 27.21
CA LEU A 241 3.39 -4.27 26.10
C LEU A 241 2.17 -4.36 25.15
N ARG A 242 1.28 -5.36 25.32
CA ARG A 242 0.23 -5.69 24.34
C ARG A 242 -0.77 -4.54 24.19
N GLN A 243 -0.97 -4.11 22.94
CA GLN A 243 -1.99 -3.13 22.58
C GLN A 243 -3.04 -3.74 21.64
N PRO A 244 -4.29 -3.28 21.69
CA PRO A 244 -5.32 -3.73 20.76
C PRO A 244 -4.98 -3.31 19.32
N LEU A 245 -5.24 -4.21 18.36
CA LEU A 245 -4.90 -4.02 16.96
C LEU A 245 -5.74 -2.90 16.31
N GLN A 246 -5.08 -2.00 15.58
CA GLN A 246 -5.72 -0.84 14.92
C GLN A 246 -5.48 -0.85 13.41
N MET A 247 -5.95 -1.88 12.69
CA MET A 247 -5.66 -2.04 11.23
C MET A 247 -6.30 -0.97 10.34
N ARG A 248 -7.41 -0.38 10.77
CA ARG A 248 -8.22 0.53 9.92
C ARG A 248 -7.91 2.02 10.12
N LYS A 249 -6.73 2.34 10.68
CA LYS A 249 -6.28 3.73 10.80
C LYS A 249 -5.80 4.24 9.43
N GLN A 250 -6.67 4.94 8.72
CA GLN A 250 -6.30 5.63 7.49
C GLN A 250 -5.89 7.06 7.80
N LYS A 251 -4.82 7.53 7.16
CA LYS A 251 -4.50 8.96 7.18
C LYS A 251 -5.60 9.69 6.42
N PRO A 252 -6.17 10.78 6.96
CA PRO A 252 -7.17 11.56 6.25
C PRO A 252 -6.58 12.06 4.92
N MET A 253 -7.35 11.95 3.84
CA MET A 253 -6.94 12.45 2.54
C MET A 253 -6.78 13.97 2.61
N PRO A 254 -5.65 14.54 2.15
CA PRO A 254 -5.50 15.99 2.10
C PRO A 254 -6.53 16.59 1.14
N ILE A 255 -6.97 17.80 1.44
CA ILE A 255 -7.86 18.56 0.55
C ILE A 255 -7.15 18.74 -0.79
N LYS A 256 -7.85 18.47 -1.90
CA LYS A 256 -7.31 18.66 -3.25
C LYS A 256 -6.96 20.13 -3.45
N LEU A 257 -5.67 20.42 -3.60
CA LEU A 257 -5.21 21.74 -3.98
C LEU A 257 -5.45 21.94 -5.48
N LEU A 258 -6.01 23.08 -5.85
CA LEU A 258 -6.16 23.51 -7.23
C LEU A 258 -5.14 24.59 -7.51
N ASN A 259 -4.47 24.48 -8.66
CA ASN A 259 -3.55 25.52 -9.08
C ASN A 259 -4.36 26.74 -9.54
N PRO A 260 -4.10 27.93 -8.99
CA PRO A 260 -4.78 29.14 -9.43
C PRO A 260 -4.42 29.41 -10.90
N LYS A 261 -5.43 29.74 -11.70
CA LYS A 261 -5.21 30.18 -13.08
C LYS A 261 -4.94 31.69 -13.06
N PHE A 262 -3.70 32.09 -13.28
CA PHE A 262 -3.29 33.47 -13.43
C PHE A 262 -2.24 33.59 -14.54
N GLU A 263 -1.97 34.81 -14.96
CA GLU A 263 -0.90 35.12 -15.89
C GLU A 263 0.23 35.79 -15.14
N GLU A 264 1.47 35.33 -15.36
CA GLU A 264 2.64 35.84 -14.66
C GLU A 264 2.87 37.34 -14.94
N ASN A 265 2.59 37.80 -16.15
CA ASN A 265 2.80 39.19 -16.59
C ASN A 265 1.48 39.95 -16.80
N PHE A 266 0.59 39.92 -15.80
CA PHE A 266 -0.72 40.58 -15.91
C PHE A 266 -0.58 42.10 -16.12
N VAL A 267 -1.31 42.63 -17.11
CA VAL A 267 -1.35 44.07 -17.43
C VAL A 267 -2.82 44.49 -17.49
N LYS A 268 -3.20 45.45 -16.65
CA LYS A 268 -4.58 45.94 -16.58
C LYS A 268 -5.01 46.56 -17.91
N GLY A 269 -6.09 46.05 -18.49
CA GLY A 269 -6.68 46.56 -19.74
C GLY A 269 -6.22 45.86 -21.02
N ARG A 270 -5.32 44.87 -20.91
CA ARG A 270 -4.97 43.96 -22.00
C ARG A 270 -5.93 42.76 -22.00
N ASP A 271 -6.40 42.38 -23.18
CA ASP A 271 -7.20 41.17 -23.36
C ASP A 271 -6.26 39.98 -23.60
N TYR A 272 -6.37 38.96 -22.76
CA TYR A 272 -5.58 37.73 -22.82
C TYR A 272 -6.44 36.55 -23.29
N ASP A 273 -7.06 36.72 -24.46
CA ASP A 273 -7.80 35.66 -25.14
C ASP A 273 -6.78 34.71 -25.82
N PRO A 274 -6.80 33.39 -25.57
CA PRO A 274 -5.89 32.45 -26.23
C PRO A 274 -6.12 32.40 -27.75
N ASP A 275 -7.35 32.68 -28.21
CA ASP A 275 -7.70 32.64 -29.62
C ASP A 275 -7.44 34.00 -30.29
N ARG A 276 -6.40 34.05 -31.13
CA ARG A 276 -5.93 35.29 -31.77
C ARG A 276 -6.99 35.96 -32.66
N GLU A 277 -7.68 35.18 -33.49
CA GLU A 277 -8.73 35.71 -34.39
C GLU A 277 -9.86 36.40 -33.61
N ARG A 278 -10.22 35.82 -32.45
CA ARG A 278 -11.29 36.36 -31.60
C ARG A 278 -10.83 37.66 -30.91
N ALA A 279 -9.57 37.73 -30.49
CA ALA A 279 -8.97 38.95 -29.94
C ALA A 279 -8.90 40.08 -30.97
N GLU A 280 -8.44 39.77 -32.19
CA GLU A 280 -8.35 40.74 -33.30
C GLU A 280 -9.72 41.25 -33.73
N GLY A 281 -10.71 40.36 -33.85
CA GLY A 281 -12.08 40.75 -34.16
C GLY A 281 -12.69 41.70 -33.12
N LYS A 282 -12.45 41.45 -31.82
CA LYS A 282 -12.86 42.36 -30.73
C LYS A 282 -12.14 43.71 -30.83
N LYS A 283 -10.83 43.72 -31.10
CA LYS A 283 -10.03 44.94 -31.26
C LYS A 283 -10.55 45.82 -32.39
N LEU A 284 -10.73 45.25 -33.59
CA LEU A 284 -11.26 45.95 -34.75
C LEU A 284 -12.65 46.51 -34.50
N LYS A 285 -13.53 45.74 -33.86
CA LYS A 285 -14.88 46.20 -33.50
C LYS A 285 -14.85 47.37 -32.53
N LYS A 286 -13.90 47.40 -31.59
CA LYS A 286 -13.72 48.50 -30.64
C LYS A 286 -13.24 49.78 -31.35
N GLU A 287 -12.25 49.65 -32.23
CA GLU A 287 -11.74 50.75 -33.05
C GLU A 287 -12.84 51.33 -33.95
N TYR A 288 -13.55 50.47 -34.69
CA TYR A 288 -14.68 50.88 -35.53
C TYR A 288 -15.74 51.68 -34.76
N ASN A 289 -16.14 51.20 -33.57
CA ASN A 289 -17.14 51.90 -32.77
C ASN A 289 -16.63 53.23 -32.19
N ARG A 290 -15.32 53.33 -31.89
CA ARG A 290 -14.71 54.57 -31.42
C ARG A 290 -14.68 55.61 -32.54
N GLU A 291 -14.23 55.22 -33.72
CA GLU A 291 -14.21 56.08 -34.90
C GLU A 291 -15.62 56.52 -35.29
N ARG A 292 -16.58 55.59 -35.34
CA ARG A 292 -17.98 55.90 -35.63
C ARG A 292 -18.58 56.92 -34.66
N LYS A 293 -18.28 56.78 -33.36
CA LYS A 293 -18.74 57.74 -32.34
C LYS A 293 -18.01 59.09 -32.45
N GLY A 294 -16.72 59.09 -32.78
CA GLY A 294 -15.92 60.29 -33.01
C GLY A 294 -16.46 61.09 -34.20
N ALA A 295 -16.59 60.45 -35.37
CA ALA A 295 -17.14 61.06 -36.57
C ALA A 295 -18.55 61.61 -36.34
N ALA A 296 -19.43 60.86 -35.66
CA ALA A 296 -20.76 61.33 -35.34
C ALA A 296 -20.76 62.55 -34.39
N ARG A 297 -19.76 62.71 -33.53
CA ARG A 297 -19.62 63.89 -32.65
C ARG A 297 -19.14 65.10 -33.43
N GLU A 298 -18.17 64.94 -34.32
CA GLU A 298 -17.67 66.03 -35.17
C GLU A 298 -18.78 66.54 -36.11
N LEU A 299 -19.50 65.64 -36.79
CA LEU A 299 -20.66 66.02 -37.62
C LEU A 299 -21.72 66.82 -36.84
N ARG A 300 -21.94 66.49 -35.56
CA ARG A 300 -22.86 67.25 -34.72
C ARG A 300 -22.34 68.66 -34.42
N LYS A 301 -21.04 68.81 -34.15
CA LYS A 301 -20.42 70.13 -33.93
C LYS A 301 -20.44 70.96 -35.21
N ASP A 302 -20.14 70.36 -36.35
CA ASP A 302 -20.17 71.03 -37.65
C ASP A 302 -21.58 71.52 -37.98
N ASN A 303 -22.59 70.69 -37.73
CA ASN A 303 -23.99 71.08 -37.90
C ASN A 303 -24.39 72.24 -36.98
N GLN A 304 -23.96 72.22 -35.70
CA GLN A 304 -24.19 73.33 -34.78
C GLN A 304 -23.52 74.61 -35.25
N PHE A 305 -22.28 74.51 -35.75
CA PHE A 305 -21.52 75.63 -36.28
C PHE A 305 -22.18 76.24 -37.53
N LEU A 306 -22.55 75.41 -38.51
CA LEU A 306 -23.25 75.84 -39.72
C LEU A 306 -24.62 76.46 -39.41
N PHE A 307 -25.33 75.93 -38.41
CA PHE A 307 -26.58 76.50 -37.96
C PHE A 307 -26.38 77.92 -37.40
N ALA A 308 -25.40 78.11 -36.52
CA ALA A 308 -25.07 79.42 -35.96
C ALA A 308 -24.64 80.44 -37.04
N LEU A 309 -23.88 80.01 -38.06
CA LEU A 309 -23.55 80.87 -39.21
C LEU A 309 -24.80 81.27 -39.99
N LYS A 310 -25.67 80.31 -40.32
CA LYS A 310 -26.93 80.59 -41.04
C LYS A 310 -27.86 81.51 -40.26
N GLU A 311 -27.90 81.40 -38.93
CA GLU A 311 -28.68 82.31 -38.08
C GLU A 311 -28.12 83.72 -38.11
N ARG A 312 -26.79 83.89 -38.01
CA ARG A 312 -26.15 85.20 -38.19
C ARG A 312 -26.46 85.82 -39.55
N ASP A 313 -26.32 85.05 -40.62
CA ASP A 313 -26.65 85.52 -41.99
C ASP A 313 -28.14 85.83 -42.16
N ARG A 314 -29.03 85.17 -41.41
CA ARG A 314 -30.46 85.46 -41.42
C ARG A 314 -30.76 86.74 -40.65
N ALA A 315 -30.17 86.92 -39.47
CA ALA A 315 -30.30 88.12 -38.65
C ALA A 315 -29.85 89.36 -39.42
N LEU A 316 -28.68 89.33 -40.05
CA LEU A 316 -28.19 90.41 -40.91
C LEU A 316 -29.18 90.74 -42.05
N ARG A 317 -29.72 89.72 -42.73
CA ARG A 317 -30.74 89.92 -43.79
C ARG A 317 -32.09 90.42 -43.26
N GLU A 318 -32.41 90.16 -42.00
CA GLU A 318 -33.61 90.68 -41.35
C GLU A 318 -33.41 92.12 -40.91
N GLU A 319 -32.25 92.46 -40.34
CA GLU A 319 -31.82 93.84 -40.05
C GLU A 319 -31.83 94.69 -41.33
N GLU A 320 -31.23 94.23 -42.42
CA GLU A 320 -31.29 94.93 -43.71
C GLU A 320 -32.74 95.13 -44.21
N ARG A 321 -33.63 94.16 -43.98
CA ARG A 321 -35.05 94.25 -44.37
C ARG A 321 -35.82 95.21 -43.47
N THR A 322 -35.60 95.18 -42.16
CA THR A 322 -36.26 96.09 -41.21
C THR A 322 -35.78 97.52 -41.39
N GLU A 323 -34.50 97.74 -41.68
CA GLU A 323 -33.97 99.05 -42.05
C GLU A 323 -34.62 99.56 -43.34
N LYS A 324 -34.69 98.74 -44.39
CA LYS A 324 -35.37 99.11 -45.65
C LYS A 324 -36.84 99.42 -45.43
N TYR A 325 -37.55 98.57 -44.68
CA TYR A 325 -38.95 98.78 -44.34
C TYR A 325 -39.16 100.03 -43.46
N GLY A 326 -38.28 100.26 -42.48
CA GLY A 326 -38.28 101.43 -41.61
C GLY A 326 -38.09 102.72 -42.40
N LYS A 327 -37.13 102.76 -43.33
CA LYS A 327 -36.94 103.86 -44.29
C LYS A 327 -38.21 104.11 -45.11
N ALA A 328 -38.82 103.05 -45.65
CA ALA A 328 -40.06 103.17 -46.42
C ALA A 328 -41.25 103.65 -45.56
N ARG A 329 -41.38 103.19 -44.31
CA ARG A 329 -42.43 103.59 -43.38
C ARG A 329 -42.26 105.03 -42.89
N ALA A 330 -41.02 105.45 -42.60
CA ALA A 330 -40.70 106.83 -42.26
C ALA A 330 -41.09 107.77 -43.41
N PHE A 331 -40.76 107.39 -44.65
CA PHE A 331 -41.21 108.11 -45.85
C PHE A 331 -42.74 108.20 -45.95
N LEU A 332 -43.47 107.12 -45.69
CA LEU A 332 -44.94 107.15 -45.68
C LEU A 332 -45.52 108.01 -44.54
N GLN A 333 -44.94 107.96 -43.35
CA GLN A 333 -45.36 108.80 -42.21
C GLN A 333 -45.11 110.28 -42.47
N GLU A 334 -44.01 110.61 -43.13
CA GLU A 334 -43.70 111.97 -43.56
C GLU A 334 -44.77 112.48 -44.54
N GLN A 335 -45.20 111.63 -45.49
CA GLN A 335 -46.35 111.94 -46.35
C GLN A 335 -47.65 112.13 -45.56
N GLU A 336 -47.96 111.25 -44.59
CA GLU A 336 -49.17 111.35 -43.77
C GLU A 336 -49.17 112.62 -42.89
N HIS A 337 -48.02 112.96 -42.31
CA HIS A 337 -47.83 114.18 -41.54
C HIS A 337 -48.02 115.41 -42.42
N ALA A 338 -47.42 115.47 -43.62
CA ALA A 338 -47.66 116.53 -44.60
C ALA A 338 -49.15 116.67 -44.95
N PHE A 339 -49.88 115.55 -45.04
CA PHE A 339 -51.33 115.53 -45.24
C PHE A 339 -52.13 116.06 -44.04
N LYS A 340 -51.81 115.64 -42.81
CA LYS A 340 -52.54 116.03 -41.58
C LYS A 340 -52.26 117.45 -41.09
N SER A 341 -51.01 117.91 -41.19
CA SER A 341 -50.57 119.26 -40.82
C SER A 341 -51.16 120.36 -41.72
N GLY A 342 -51.92 119.99 -42.76
CA GLY A 342 -52.65 120.94 -43.57
C GLY A 342 -51.80 121.63 -44.64
N GLN A 343 -50.54 121.24 -44.83
CA GLN A 343 -49.75 121.63 -46.01
C GLN A 343 -50.43 121.22 -47.32
N LEU A 344 -51.31 120.21 -47.28
CA LEU A 344 -52.17 119.78 -48.39
C LEU A 344 -53.64 120.24 -48.32
N GLY A 345 -53.98 121.19 -47.42
CA GLY A 345 -55.24 121.95 -47.42
C GLY A 345 -56.51 121.16 -47.03
N LYS A 346 -56.95 121.27 -45.76
CA LYS A 346 -58.31 120.88 -45.37
C LYS A 346 -59.20 122.12 -45.22
N GLY A 347 -60.21 122.18 -46.10
CA GLY A 347 -61.04 123.35 -46.38
C GLY A 347 -61.81 123.91 -45.17
N ARG A 348 -61.63 125.22 -44.94
CA ARG A 348 -62.52 126.05 -44.12
C ARG A 348 -63.97 125.97 -44.65
N LYS A 349 -64.91 125.45 -43.86
CA LYS A 349 -66.35 125.72 -44.04
C LYS A 349 -66.64 127.16 -43.59
N ARG A 350 -66.95 128.05 -44.55
CA ARG A 350 -67.46 129.41 -44.31
C ARG A 350 -68.91 129.33 -43.79
N ARG A 351 -69.20 130.02 -42.68
CA ARG A 351 -70.56 130.36 -42.23
C ARG A 351 -71.16 131.43 -43.16
N ARG A 352 -72.41 131.23 -43.58
CA ARG A 352 -73.43 132.26 -43.75
C ARG A 352 -74.77 131.64 -43.38
#